data_AF-A0A7X8N9N2-F1
#
_entry.id   AF-A0A7X8N9N2-F1
#
_cell.length_a   1.000
_cell.length_b   1.000
_cell.length_c   1.000
_cell.angle_alpha   90.00
_cell.angle_beta   90.00
_cell.angle_gamma   90.00
#
_symmetry.space_group_name_H-M   'P 1'
#
loop_
_entity.id
_entity.type
_entity.pdbx_description
1 polymer ?
#
loop_
_entity_poly.entity_id
_entity_poly.type
_entity_poly.pdbx_seq_one_letter_code
_entity_poly.pdbx_strand_id
1 'polypeptide(L)' 'MNRKLKLIWDFRGPSAEKTAEHHCIHLKEFAVIEKLHYYEINFSKISEMHTIAYIIVDEIDMKTYRDALKPHRGQLA' A
#
# COMPACT_ATOMS: atom_id res chain seq x y z
N MET A 1 21.30 2.73 -7.86
CA MET A 1 19.95 2.25 -8.27
C MET A 1 19.15 2.06 -7.00
N ASN A 2 18.14 2.90 -6.75
CA ASN A 2 17.20 2.64 -5.66
C ASN A 2 16.22 1.57 -6.11
N ARG A 3 16.09 0.51 -5.31
CA ARG A 3 15.09 -0.53 -5.55
C ARG A 3 13.74 0.01 -5.15
N LYS A 4 12.70 -0.42 -5.85
CA LYS A 4 11.32 -0.11 -5.50
C LYS A 4 10.74 -1.23 -4.65
N LEU A 5 10.03 -0.87 -3.60
CA LEU A 5 9.34 -1.82 -2.73
C LEU A 5 7.84 -1.59 -2.80
N LYS A 6 7.09 -2.69 -2.93
CA LYS A 6 5.63 -2.71 -2.84
C LYS A 6 5.24 -3.13 -1.43
N LEU A 7 4.61 -2.21 -0.70
CA LEU A 7 4.05 -2.46 0.62
C LEU A 7 2.57 -2.82 0.47
N ILE A 8 2.13 -3.89 1.12
CA ILE A 8 0.85 -4.55 0.82
C ILE A 8 0.03 -4.74 2.10
N TRP A 9 -1.26 -4.43 1.98
CA TRP A 9 -2.31 -4.77 2.95
C TRP A 9 -3.28 -5.76 2.31
N ASP A 10 -3.66 -6.78 3.07
CA ASP A 10 -4.61 -7.81 2.65
C ASP A 10 -5.95 -7.58 3.36
N PHE A 11 -7.01 -7.41 2.59
CA PHE A 11 -8.37 -7.33 3.09
C PHE A 11 -9.14 -8.58 2.66
N ARG A 12 -9.88 -9.18 3.59
CA ARG A 12 -10.66 -10.39 3.32
C ARG A 12 -12.12 -10.21 3.70
N GLY A 13 -12.98 -10.93 3.00
CA GLY A 13 -14.43 -10.88 3.20
C GLY A 13 -15.17 -10.12 2.10
N PRO A 14 -16.51 -10.05 2.19
CA PRO A 14 -17.36 -9.53 1.13
C PRO A 14 -17.19 -8.02 0.88
N SER A 15 -16.59 -7.30 1.83
CA SER A 15 -16.30 -5.87 1.71
C SER A 15 -14.83 -5.56 1.38
N ALA A 16 -14.00 -6.59 1.15
CA ALA A 16 -12.56 -6.44 0.94
C ALA A 16 -12.20 -5.45 -0.16
N GLU A 17 -12.95 -5.48 -1.27
CA GLU A 17 -12.73 -4.59 -2.42
C GLU A 17 -12.94 -3.11 -2.05
N LYS A 18 -14.08 -2.78 -1.45
CA LYS A 18 -14.39 -1.42 -1.00
C LYS A 18 -13.40 -0.94 0.08
N THR A 19 -13.00 -1.83 0.98
CA THR A 19 -11.99 -1.50 2.01
C THR A 19 -10.64 -1.20 1.38
N ALA A 20 -10.19 -1.99 0.39
CA ALA A 20 -8.93 -1.75 -0.30
C ALA A 20 -8.94 -0.44 -1.09
N GLU A 21 -10.04 -0.16 -1.80
CA GLU A 21 -10.24 1.11 -2.52
C GLU A 21 -10.17 2.33 -1.59
N HIS A 22 -10.89 2.27 -0.46
CA HIS A 22 -10.82 3.34 0.55
C HIS A 22 -9.42 3.47 1.14
N HIS A 23 -8.75 2.35 1.43
CA HIS A 23 -7.41 2.36 2.01
C HIS A 23 -6.40 3.08 1.10
N CYS A 24 -6.52 2.95 -0.23
CA CYS A 24 -5.70 3.71 -1.19
C CYS A 24 -5.81 5.23 -1.00
N ILE A 25 -6.98 5.75 -0.63
CA ILE A 25 -7.16 7.18 -0.34
C ILE A 25 -6.27 7.59 0.85
N HIS A 26 -6.31 6.82 1.94
CA HIS A 26 -5.49 7.08 3.12
C HIS A 26 -3.98 6.96 2.86
N LEU A 27 -3.55 5.98 2.04
CA LEU A 27 -2.15 5.86 1.64
C LEU A 27 -1.67 7.12 0.92
N LYS A 28 -2.54 7.69 0.06
CA LYS A 28 -2.24 8.91 -0.68
C LYS A 28 -2.22 10.13 0.23
N GLU A 29 -3.21 10.27 1.11
CA GLU A 29 -3.26 11.35 2.11
C GLU A 29 -2.02 11.35 2.99
N PHE A 30 -1.62 10.19 3.50
CA PHE A 30 -0.41 10.04 4.31
C PHE A 30 0.84 10.51 3.55
N ALA A 31 1.04 10.03 2.32
CA ALA A 31 2.21 10.42 1.53
C ALA A 31 2.25 11.93 1.25
N VAL A 32 1.09 12.56 1.03
CA VAL A 32 0.98 14.01 0.81
C VAL A 32 1.28 14.79 2.09
N ILE A 33 0.73 14.38 3.23
CA ILE A 33 0.92 15.04 4.53
C ILE A 33 2.40 14.95 4.96
N GLU A 34 2.99 13.76 4.85
CA GLU A 34 4.39 13.50 5.22
C GLU A 34 5.40 13.96 4.16
N LYS A 35 4.91 14.43 2.99
CA LYS A 35 5.73 14.85 1.84
C LYS A 35 6.68 13.75 1.35
N LEU A 36 6.22 12.51 1.38
CA LEU A 36 6.96 11.33 0.94
C LEU A 36 6.62 11.00 -0.52
N HIS A 37 7.64 10.59 -1.28
CA HIS A 37 7.45 10.17 -2.66
C HIS A 37 6.88 8.75 -2.75
N TYR A 38 6.00 8.53 -3.73
CA TYR A 38 5.54 7.21 -4.11
C TYR A 38 5.35 7.14 -5.63
N TYR A 39 5.46 5.93 -6.17
CA TYR A 39 5.32 5.68 -7.61
C TYR A 39 3.89 5.32 -8.00
N GLU A 40 3.24 4.48 -7.19
CA GLU A 40 1.89 3.98 -7.47
C GLU A 40 1.19 3.67 -6.16
N ILE A 41 -0.10 4.00 -6.09
CA ILE A 41 -1.02 3.51 -5.07
C ILE A 41 -2.20 2.91 -5.80
N ASN A 42 -2.51 1.65 -5.52
CA ASN A 42 -3.62 0.97 -6.17
C ASN A 42 -4.08 -0.23 -5.35
N PHE A 43 -5.19 -0.84 -5.77
CA PHE A 43 -5.68 -2.10 -5.23
C PHE A 43 -5.80 -3.16 -6.32
N SER A 44 -5.79 -4.42 -5.92
CA SER A 44 -5.96 -5.55 -6.83
C SER A 44 -6.86 -6.60 -6.19
N LYS A 45 -7.92 -6.96 -6.89
CA LYS A 45 -8.83 -8.04 -6.49
C LYS A 45 -8.20 -9.38 -6.84
N ILE A 46 -7.87 -10.15 -5.82
CA ILE A 46 -7.27 -11.49 -5.95
C ILE A 46 -8.38 -12.54 -6.11
N SER A 47 -9.47 -12.39 -5.37
CA SER A 47 -10.69 -13.19 -5.49
C SER A 47 -11.90 -12.38 -5.02
N GLU A 48 -13.10 -12.97 -5.08
CA GLU A 48 -14.33 -12.34 -4.54
C GLU A 48 -14.21 -11.96 -3.06
N MET A 49 -13.43 -12.73 -2.30
CA MET A 49 -13.30 -12.59 -0.84
C MET A 49 -11.92 -12.08 -0.40
N HIS A 50 -11.07 -11.64 -1.32
CA HIS A 50 -9.72 -11.15 -1.01
C HIS A 50 -9.28 -10.09 -2.01
N THR A 51 -9.01 -8.89 -1.49
CA THR A 51 -8.47 -7.77 -2.24
C THR A 51 -7.27 -7.22 -1.48
N ILE A 52 -6.23 -6.83 -2.20
CA ILE A 52 -5.08 -6.15 -1.63
C ILE A 52 -5.09 -4.66 -1.98
N ALA A 53 -4.62 -3.81 -1.08
CA ALA A 53 -4.17 -2.47 -1.41
C ALA A 53 -2.64 -2.43 -1.32
N TYR A 54 -2.00 -1.60 -2.14
CA TYR A 54 -0.56 -1.45 -2.13
C TYR A 54 -0.10 -0.04 -2.45
N ILE A 55 1.11 0.27 -1.98
CA ILE A 55 1.88 1.45 -2.38
C ILE A 55 3.28 1.02 -2.81
N ILE A 56 3.77 1.59 -3.91
CA ILE A 56 5.14 1.39 -4.39
C ILE A 56 5.97 2.60 -4.03
N VAL A 57 7.04 2.38 -3.28
CA VAL A 57 7.92 3.42 -2.71
C VAL A 57 9.39 3.12 -3.00
N ASP A 58 10.26 4.09 -2.79
CA ASP A 58 11.69 3.84 -2.75
C ASP A 58 12.06 3.01 -1.51
N GLU A 59 13.00 2.08 -1.67
CA GLU A 59 13.50 1.25 -0.56
C GLU A 59 14.04 2.09 0.61
N ILE A 60 14.56 3.29 0.32
CA ILE A 60 15.07 4.22 1.34
C ILE A 60 13.96 4.76 2.25
N ASP A 61 12.76 4.97 1.70
CA ASP A 61 11.61 5.54 2.39
C ASP A 61 10.74 4.44 3.04
N MET A 62 10.99 3.17 2.70
CA MET A 62 10.19 2.04 3.15
C MET A 62 10.04 1.97 4.67
N LYS A 63 11.10 2.26 5.44
CA LYS A 63 11.01 2.22 6.92
C LYS A 63 10.01 3.24 7.45
N THR A 64 10.01 4.46 6.91
CA THR A 64 9.07 5.52 7.29
C THR A 64 7.62 5.08 7.05
N TYR A 65 7.34 4.57 5.84
CA TYR A 65 6.03 4.03 5.51
C TYR A 65 5.65 2.84 6.40
N ARG A 66 6.56 1.88 6.60
CA ARG A 66 6.31 0.65 7.37
C ARG A 66 6.00 0.96 8.83
N ASP A 67 6.80 1.81 9.46
CA ASP A 67 6.69 2.06 10.89
C ASP A 67 5.41 2.85 11.22
N ALA A 68 4.97 3.73 10.31
CA ALA A 68 3.71 4.47 10.44
C ALA A 68 2.48 3.65 10.06
N LEU A 69 2.50 2.96 8.92
CA LEU A 69 1.30 2.37 8.30
C LEU A 69 1.14 0.86 8.53
N LYS A 70 2.20 0.18 8.98
CA LYS A 70 2.21 -1.24 9.35
C LYS A 70 1.60 -2.16 8.28
N PRO A 71 2.18 -2.21 7.06
CA PRO A 71 1.76 -3.17 6.03
C PRO A 71 1.90 -4.61 6.51
N HIS A 72 1.06 -5.50 5.99
CA HIS A 72 1.16 -6.93 6.30
C HIS A 72 2.42 -7.56 5.71
N ARG A 73 2.85 -7.10 4.53
CA ARG A 73 4.08 -7.57 3.88
C ARG A 73 4.68 -6.51 2.94
N GLY A 74 5.97 -6.66 2.66
CA GLY A 74 6.68 -5.93 1.62
C GLY A 74 7.33 -6.89 0.63
N GLN A 75 7.38 -6.51 -0.65
CA GLN A 75 8.07 -7.26 -1.70
C GLN A 75 8.79 -6.32 -2.65
N LEU A 76 9.71 -6.85 -3.46
CA LEU A 76 10.26 -6.11 -4.59
C LEU A 76 9.12 -5.79 -5.56
N ALA A 77 9.07 -4.53 -5.98
CA ALA A 77 8.04 -4.04 -6.89
C ALA A 77 8.34 -4.41 -8.34
#